data_AF-A0A8E9ZHD8-F1
#
_entry.id   AF-A0A8E9ZHD8-F1
#
_cell.length_a   1.000
_cell.length_b   1.000
_cell.length_c   1.000
_cell.angle_alpha   90.00
_cell.angle_beta   90.00
_cell.angle_gamma   90.00
#
_symmetry.space_group_name_H-M   'P 1'
#
loop_
_entity.id
_entity.type
_entity.pdbx_description
1 polymer ?
#
loop_
_entity_poly.entity_id
_entity_poly.type
_entity_poly.pdbx_seq_one_letter_code
_entity_poly.pdbx_strand_id
1 'polypeptide(L)'
;MWITFAPLVTEWGTCRTNPVEIVRKPKPSPGRDRRLTSSEERRLSKYFQVRNTELYTIFHLALETGMRQGEILSLQWEHIDLQHGVAHLPVTKNGSVRDVPLSRRARNLLHELPVQLSGTVFHYKSTGFKSAWRVALQKLKIENLHFHDLRHEAISRLFELGTLNVMEVAAISGHKSLNMLKRYTHLRAYQLVSKLDTRRRQSQKIATYFVPYPAILEEAGDVFRVHLHDFDGISVSGDTRESAMDTASVVLLRTLATAAQRGERVPRPGDLPLNAGVMINPLAGSVLVCV
;
A
#
# COMPACT_ATOMS: atom_id res chain seq x y z
N MET A 1 34.27 21.09 11.84
CA MET A 1 35.53 21.14 12.62
C MET A 1 35.27 20.93 14.11
N TRP A 2 34.54 19.87 14.50
CA TRP A 2 34.16 19.60 15.91
C TRP A 2 34.25 18.11 16.29
N ILE A 3 34.55 17.22 15.33
CA ILE A 3 34.41 15.76 15.51
C ILE A 3 35.77 15.05 15.49
N THR A 4 36.84 15.72 15.06
CA THR A 4 38.13 15.08 14.79
C THR A 4 39.16 15.13 15.93
N PHE A 5 38.90 15.85 17.03
CA PHE A 5 39.92 16.03 18.09
C PHE A 5 39.93 14.94 19.17
N ALA A 6 38.77 14.36 19.51
CA ALA A 6 38.68 13.34 20.55
C ALA A 6 39.44 12.01 20.23
N PRO A 7 39.48 11.52 18.97
CA PRO A 7 40.25 10.33 18.63
C PRO A 7 41.77 10.52 18.74
N LEU A 8 42.27 11.73 18.45
CA LEU A 8 43.72 12.02 18.46
C LEU A 8 44.35 11.88 19.85
N VAL A 9 43.62 12.26 20.91
CA VAL A 9 44.06 12.13 22.32
C VAL A 9 44.18 10.66 22.72
N THR A 10 43.23 9.83 22.28
CA THR A 10 43.03 8.46 22.77
C THR A 10 43.86 7.43 21.98
N GLU A 11 44.08 7.67 20.68
CA GLU A 11 44.83 6.75 19.81
C GLU A 11 46.31 7.14 19.62
N TRP A 12 46.67 8.43 19.74
CA TRP A 12 48.02 8.93 19.42
C TRP A 12 48.77 9.55 20.60
N GLY A 13 48.23 9.46 21.82
CA GLY A 13 48.91 9.79 23.09
C GLY A 13 49.41 11.23 23.24
N THR A 14 49.01 12.14 22.36
CA THR A 14 49.67 13.45 22.17
C THR A 14 48.99 14.59 22.93
N CYS A 15 47.88 14.32 23.64
CA CYS A 15 47.19 15.29 24.48
C CYS A 15 46.85 14.64 25.83
N ARG A 16 47.15 15.32 26.95
CA ARG A 16 46.90 14.79 28.30
C ARG A 16 45.44 14.92 28.74
N THR A 17 44.69 15.81 28.12
CA THR A 17 43.28 16.08 28.42
C THR A 17 42.52 16.37 27.13
N ASN A 18 41.24 15.97 27.09
CA ASN A 18 40.38 16.23 25.95
C ASN A 18 39.75 17.63 26.07
N PRO A 19 40.17 18.63 25.27
CA PRO A 19 39.67 19.99 25.40
C PRO A 19 38.18 20.12 25.04
N VAL A 20 37.59 19.12 24.38
CA VAL A 20 36.16 19.08 24.06
C VAL A 20 35.30 18.36 25.11
N GLU A 21 35.89 17.85 26.19
CA GLU A 21 35.17 17.21 27.30
C GLU A 21 34.30 18.22 28.08
N ILE A 22 34.77 19.46 28.19
CA ILE A 22 34.08 20.56 28.88
C ILE A 22 32.93 21.12 28.02
N VAL A 23 32.90 20.79 26.72
CA VAL A 23 31.92 21.30 25.76
C VAL A 23 30.78 20.30 25.58
N ARG A 24 29.58 20.68 26.00
CA ARG A 24 28.38 19.88 25.72
C ARG A 24 28.09 19.91 24.21
N LYS A 25 27.95 18.72 23.62
CA LYS A 25 27.45 18.60 22.24
C LYS A 25 26.07 19.29 22.16
N PRO A 26 25.83 20.13 21.14
CA PRO A 26 24.51 20.66 20.89
C PRO A 26 23.51 19.52 20.82
N LYS A 27 22.30 19.73 21.36
CA LYS A 27 21.23 18.77 21.13
C LYS A 27 21.07 18.59 19.62
N PRO A 28 21.04 17.35 19.12
CA PRO A 28 20.81 17.12 17.71
C PRO A 28 19.49 17.79 17.33
N SER A 29 19.45 18.41 16.14
CA SER A 29 18.23 19.02 15.66
C SER A 29 17.11 17.96 15.60
N PRO A 30 15.87 18.33 15.95
CA PRO A 30 14.75 17.42 15.83
C PRO A 30 14.65 16.91 14.38
N GLY A 31 14.40 15.61 14.22
CA GLY A 31 14.24 15.00 12.91
C GLY A 31 13.05 15.61 12.17
N ARG A 32 13.19 15.85 10.86
CA ARG A 32 12.14 16.42 10.02
C ARG A 32 10.85 15.58 10.10
N ASP A 33 9.70 16.25 10.16
CA ASP A 33 8.34 15.65 10.16
C ASP A 33 7.57 15.94 8.87
N ARG A 34 8.28 16.37 7.82
CA ARG A 34 7.67 16.69 6.53
C ARG A 34 7.15 15.42 5.85
N ARG A 35 5.83 15.34 5.66
CA ARG A 35 5.13 14.30 4.88
C ARG A 35 4.84 14.78 3.47
N LEU A 36 4.90 13.90 2.47
CA LEU A 36 4.53 14.24 1.09
C LEU A 36 3.00 14.28 1.00
N THR A 37 2.42 15.39 0.53
CA THR A 37 0.96 15.47 0.36
C THR A 37 0.53 14.80 -0.95
N SER A 38 -0.72 14.31 -1.02
CA SER A 38 -1.24 13.69 -2.24
C SER A 38 -1.26 14.65 -3.44
N SER A 39 -1.43 15.96 -3.21
CA SER A 39 -1.36 16.98 -4.26
C SER A 39 0.07 17.13 -4.81
N GLU A 40 1.06 17.17 -3.93
CA GLU A 40 2.48 17.22 -4.33
C GLU A 40 2.91 15.95 -5.06
N GLU A 41 2.49 14.77 -4.56
CA GLU A 41 2.76 13.48 -5.20
C GLU A 41 2.22 13.45 -6.63
N ARG A 42 0.96 13.85 -6.85
CA ARG A 42 0.36 13.90 -8.20
C ARG A 42 1.13 14.84 -9.12
N ARG A 43 1.50 16.03 -8.63
CA ARG A 43 2.25 17.03 -9.42
C ARG A 43 3.65 16.53 -9.79
N LEU A 44 4.39 15.96 -8.83
CA LEU A 44 5.71 15.37 -9.06
C LEU A 44 5.64 14.17 -10.01
N SER A 45 4.71 13.26 -9.77
CA SER A 45 4.48 12.09 -10.62
C SER A 45 4.24 12.49 -12.07
N LYS A 46 3.31 13.43 -12.33
CA LYS A 46 3.01 13.92 -13.68
C LYS A 46 4.23 14.63 -14.30
N TYR A 47 4.96 15.41 -13.52
CA TYR A 47 6.16 16.11 -13.98
C TYR A 47 7.25 15.16 -14.46
N PHE A 48 7.51 14.08 -13.71
CA PHE A 48 8.53 13.09 -14.09
C PHE A 48 8.08 12.20 -15.25
N GLN A 49 6.80 11.78 -15.26
CA GLN A 49 6.25 10.89 -16.29
C GLN A 49 6.48 11.41 -17.72
N VAL A 50 6.32 12.72 -17.93
CA VAL A 50 6.45 13.35 -19.26
C VAL A 50 7.91 13.59 -19.65
N ARG A 51 8.83 13.64 -18.68
CA ARG A 51 10.20 14.11 -18.91
C ARG A 51 11.24 13.01 -18.91
N ASN A 52 11.14 12.06 -17.99
CA ASN A 52 12.18 11.06 -17.79
C ASN A 52 11.63 9.85 -17.02
N THR A 53 11.59 8.70 -17.68
CA THR A 53 11.10 7.43 -17.13
C THR A 53 11.95 6.94 -15.94
N GLU A 54 13.26 7.15 -15.94
CA GLU A 54 14.11 6.80 -14.78
C GLU A 54 13.75 7.63 -13.55
N LEU A 55 13.60 8.96 -13.69
CA LEU A 55 13.19 9.81 -12.56
C LEU A 55 11.81 9.46 -12.04
N TYR A 56 10.88 9.13 -12.95
CA TYR A 56 9.54 8.65 -12.58
C TYR A 56 9.63 7.37 -11.76
N THR A 57 10.43 6.41 -12.21
CA THR A 57 10.63 5.12 -11.54
C THR A 57 11.35 5.28 -10.20
N ILE A 58 12.42 6.08 -10.13
CA ILE A 58 13.14 6.37 -8.87
C ILE A 58 12.20 7.00 -7.83
N PHE A 59 11.36 7.95 -8.25
CA PHE A 59 10.41 8.61 -7.36
C PHE A 59 9.40 7.63 -6.76
N HIS A 60 8.78 6.79 -7.59
CA HIS A 60 7.80 5.82 -7.12
C HIS A 60 8.44 4.67 -6.34
N LEU A 61 9.62 4.19 -6.74
CA LEU A 61 10.35 3.17 -5.98
C LEU A 61 10.68 3.66 -4.57
N ALA A 62 11.06 4.94 -4.40
CA ALA A 62 11.31 5.49 -3.07
C ALA A 62 10.06 5.43 -2.18
N LEU A 63 8.87 5.68 -2.75
CA LEU A 63 7.59 5.63 -2.03
C LEU A 63 7.11 4.21 -1.72
N GLU A 64 7.39 3.25 -2.61
CA GLU A 64 6.94 1.86 -2.47
C GLU A 64 7.85 1.04 -1.54
N THR A 65 9.16 1.33 -1.52
CA THR A 65 10.17 0.49 -0.84
C THR A 65 10.80 1.16 0.38
N GLY A 66 10.76 2.49 0.45
CA GLY A 66 11.44 3.25 1.50
C GLY A 66 12.96 3.17 1.46
N MET A 67 13.59 2.72 0.37
CA MET A 67 15.05 2.69 0.23
C MET A 67 15.69 4.09 0.34
N ARG A 68 16.97 4.14 0.74
CA ARG A 68 17.76 5.38 0.71
C ARG A 68 18.06 5.75 -0.74
N GLN A 69 18.23 7.05 -1.02
CA GLN A 69 18.61 7.53 -2.36
C GLN A 69 19.82 6.79 -2.93
N GLY A 70 20.87 6.60 -2.13
CA GLY A 70 22.07 5.90 -2.56
C GLY A 70 21.80 4.44 -2.94
N GLU A 71 20.93 3.75 -2.18
CA GLU A 71 20.56 2.35 -2.43
C GLU A 71 19.77 2.22 -3.74
N ILE A 72 18.82 3.13 -3.99
CA ILE A 72 18.05 3.14 -5.25
C ILE A 72 18.96 3.37 -6.45
N LEU A 73 19.82 4.39 -6.39
CA LEU A 73 20.70 4.77 -7.51
C LEU A 73 21.80 3.74 -7.77
N SER A 74 22.13 2.88 -6.80
CA SER A 74 23.12 1.81 -6.95
C SER A 74 22.51 0.45 -7.26
N LEU A 75 21.20 0.37 -7.53
CA LEU A 75 20.57 -0.89 -7.91
C LEU A 75 21.18 -1.44 -9.20
N GLN A 76 21.34 -2.76 -9.23
CA GLN A 76 21.83 -3.50 -10.39
C GLN A 76 20.84 -4.58 -10.76
N TRP A 77 20.69 -4.84 -12.06
CA TRP A 77 19.73 -5.81 -12.57
C TRP A 77 20.00 -7.23 -12.07
N GLU A 78 21.28 -7.63 -11.94
CA GLU A 78 21.68 -8.93 -11.40
C GLU A 78 21.24 -9.19 -9.95
N HIS A 79 20.92 -8.12 -9.21
CA HIS A 79 20.47 -8.20 -7.82
C HIS A 79 18.95 -8.06 -7.67
N ILE A 80 18.20 -8.05 -8.78
CA ILE A 80 16.75 -7.89 -8.76
C ILE A 80 16.08 -9.14 -9.31
N ASP A 81 15.35 -9.82 -8.45
CA ASP A 81 14.46 -10.91 -8.81
C ASP A 81 13.04 -10.37 -8.97
N LEU A 82 12.64 -10.07 -10.20
CA LEU A 82 11.28 -9.58 -10.50
C LEU A 82 10.20 -10.67 -10.38
N GLN A 83 10.59 -11.95 -10.53
CA GLN A 83 9.67 -13.08 -10.43
C GLN A 83 9.21 -13.26 -8.98
N HIS A 84 10.15 -13.36 -8.05
CA HIS A 84 9.88 -13.44 -6.62
C HIS A 84 9.59 -12.08 -5.99
N GLY A 85 9.95 -10.99 -6.66
CA GLY A 85 9.69 -9.62 -6.25
C GLY A 85 10.59 -9.16 -5.11
N VAL A 86 11.89 -9.40 -5.24
CA VAL A 86 12.89 -9.07 -4.24
C VAL A 86 14.06 -8.33 -4.91
N ALA A 87 14.48 -7.21 -4.31
CA ALA A 87 15.73 -6.55 -4.65
C ALA A 87 16.76 -6.79 -3.53
N HIS A 88 17.86 -7.45 -3.88
CA HIS A 88 18.98 -7.67 -2.98
C HIS A 88 19.87 -6.42 -2.93
N LEU A 89 20.15 -5.92 -1.73
CA LEU A 89 21.08 -4.81 -1.53
C LEU A 89 22.40 -5.33 -0.95
N PRO A 90 23.47 -5.42 -1.76
CA PRO A 90 24.79 -5.83 -1.27
C PRO A 90 25.38 -4.76 -0.33
N VAL A 91 26.44 -5.12 0.40
CA VAL A 91 27.05 -4.29 1.45
C VAL A 91 27.27 -2.86 0.95
N THR A 92 26.55 -1.90 1.54
CA THR A 92 26.75 -0.48 1.26
C THR A 92 27.65 0.14 2.32
N LYS A 93 28.35 1.22 1.96
CA LYS A 93 29.30 1.96 2.83
C LYS A 93 28.77 2.30 4.25
N ASN A 94 27.46 2.31 4.46
CA ASN A 94 26.81 2.59 5.75
C ASN A 94 25.67 1.61 6.12
N GLY A 95 25.44 0.55 5.34
CA GLY A 95 24.26 -0.30 5.45
C GLY A 95 24.60 -1.77 5.66
N SER A 96 23.65 -2.52 6.23
CA SER A 96 23.69 -3.98 6.29
C SER A 96 23.15 -4.56 4.99
N VAL A 97 23.65 -5.74 4.62
CA VAL A 97 23.03 -6.59 3.59
C VAL A 97 21.58 -6.81 3.96
N ARG A 98 20.67 -6.63 2.99
CA ARG A 98 19.26 -6.95 3.18
C ARG A 98 18.54 -7.10 1.86
N ASP A 99 17.45 -7.84 1.93
CA ASP A 99 16.49 -7.99 0.84
C ASP A 99 15.31 -7.03 1.03
N VAL A 100 14.94 -6.35 -0.05
CA VAL A 100 13.84 -5.40 -0.07
C VAL A 100 12.71 -5.98 -0.91
N PRO A 101 11.53 -6.27 -0.34
CA PRO A 101 10.39 -6.74 -1.11
C PRO A 101 9.87 -5.62 -2.02
N LEU A 102 9.52 -6.00 -3.24
CA LEU A 102 8.98 -5.11 -4.26
C LEU A 102 7.48 -5.31 -4.37
N SER A 103 6.72 -4.23 -4.16
CA SER A 103 5.27 -4.25 -4.42
C SER A 103 4.98 -4.56 -5.89
N ARG A 104 3.76 -4.98 -6.20
CA ARG A 104 3.32 -5.18 -7.61
C ARG A 104 3.56 -3.91 -8.44
N ARG A 105 3.34 -2.74 -7.86
CA ARG A 105 3.58 -1.46 -8.53
C ARG A 105 5.07 -1.21 -8.78
N ALA A 106 5.92 -1.46 -7.78
CA ALA A 106 7.37 -1.34 -7.93
C ALA A 106 7.91 -2.25 -9.05
N ARG A 107 7.42 -3.50 -9.11
CA ARG A 107 7.80 -4.44 -10.18
C ARG A 107 7.35 -3.97 -11.56
N ASN A 108 6.11 -3.51 -11.70
CA ASN A 108 5.61 -3.00 -12.97
C ASN A 108 6.45 -1.82 -13.49
N LEU A 109 6.84 -0.89 -12.59
CA LEU A 109 7.69 0.24 -12.96
C LEU A 109 9.09 -0.20 -13.41
N LEU A 110 9.66 -1.21 -12.77
CA LEU A 110 10.94 -1.79 -13.20
C LEU A 110 10.82 -2.50 -14.55
N HIS A 111 9.69 -3.17 -14.84
CA HIS A 111 9.43 -3.78 -16.14
C HIS A 111 9.27 -2.77 -17.29
N GLU A 112 8.90 -1.51 -17.00
CA GLU A 112 8.84 -0.43 -18.00
C GLU A 112 10.23 0.06 -18.44
N LEU A 113 11.28 -0.27 -17.68
CA LEU A 113 12.66 0.03 -18.05
C LEU A 113 13.24 -1.07 -18.95
N PRO A 114 14.24 -0.76 -19.79
CA PRO A 114 14.95 -1.78 -20.56
C PRO A 114 15.70 -2.72 -19.61
N VAL A 115 15.12 -3.88 -19.34
CA VAL A 115 15.69 -4.91 -18.47
C VAL A 115 16.95 -5.48 -19.12
N GLN A 116 18.02 -5.58 -18.33
CA GLN A 116 19.30 -6.15 -18.75
C GLN A 116 19.65 -7.34 -17.84
N LEU A 117 20.56 -8.21 -18.29
CA LEU A 117 21.03 -9.33 -17.47
C LEU A 117 21.94 -8.87 -16.32
N SER A 118 22.69 -7.78 -16.54
CA SER A 118 23.65 -7.23 -15.58
C SER A 118 23.84 -5.74 -15.81
N GLY A 119 24.27 -5.02 -14.78
CA GLY A 119 24.57 -3.58 -14.83
C GLY A 119 23.58 -2.74 -14.02
N THR A 120 23.80 -1.43 -14.03
CA THR A 120 23.03 -0.47 -13.23
C THR A 120 21.62 -0.28 -13.77
N VAL A 121 20.63 -0.26 -12.88
CA VAL A 121 19.22 0.01 -13.25
C VAL A 121 19.02 1.48 -13.65
N PHE A 122 19.75 2.39 -13.00
CA PHE A 122 19.64 3.84 -13.23
C PHE A 122 20.99 4.44 -13.61
N HIS A 123 20.97 5.38 -14.55
CA HIS A 123 22.16 6.09 -15.00
C HIS A 123 22.44 7.37 -14.19
N TYR A 124 21.50 7.74 -13.30
CA TYR A 124 21.62 8.92 -12.45
C TYR A 124 22.69 8.76 -11.36
N LYS A 125 23.72 9.58 -11.43
CA LYS A 125 24.63 9.82 -10.29
C LYS A 125 23.96 10.67 -9.22
N SER A 126 24.39 10.54 -7.97
CA SER A 126 23.84 11.26 -6.81
C SER A 126 23.78 12.79 -7.00
N THR A 127 24.82 13.39 -7.59
CA THR A 127 24.88 14.83 -7.86
C THR A 127 23.86 15.26 -8.93
N GLY A 128 23.80 14.54 -10.05
CA GLY A 128 22.85 14.78 -11.13
C GLY A 128 21.40 14.63 -10.65
N PHE A 129 21.12 13.59 -9.87
CA PHE A 129 19.81 13.35 -9.28
C PHE A 129 19.38 14.49 -8.35
N LYS A 130 20.25 14.94 -7.44
CA LYS A 130 19.96 16.05 -6.52
C LYS A 130 19.62 17.33 -7.28
N SER A 131 20.33 17.60 -8.38
CA SER A 131 20.04 18.74 -9.26
C SER A 131 18.67 18.61 -9.93
N ALA A 132 18.36 17.44 -10.51
CA ALA A 132 17.07 17.17 -11.13
C ALA A 132 15.90 17.32 -10.13
N TRP A 133 16.07 16.78 -8.92
CA TRP A 133 15.09 16.92 -7.83
C TRP A 133 14.85 18.38 -7.47
N ARG A 134 15.91 19.16 -7.26
CA ARG A 134 15.81 20.60 -6.95
C ARG A 134 15.08 21.38 -8.05
N VAL A 135 15.39 21.09 -9.32
CA VAL A 135 14.74 21.73 -10.47
C VAL A 135 13.24 21.40 -10.50
N ALA A 136 12.87 20.14 -10.25
CA ALA A 136 11.46 19.73 -10.20
C ALA A 136 10.69 20.50 -9.11
N LEU A 137 11.24 20.59 -7.90
CA LEU A 137 10.61 21.32 -6.80
C LEU A 137 10.45 22.81 -7.10
N GLN A 138 11.47 23.44 -7.68
CA GLN A 138 11.43 24.85 -8.07
C GLN A 138 10.36 25.11 -9.14
N LYS A 139 10.29 24.25 -10.17
CA LYS A 139 9.29 24.38 -11.25
C LYS A 139 7.86 24.16 -10.75
N LEU A 140 7.68 23.26 -9.79
CA LEU A 140 6.37 22.95 -9.22
C LEU A 140 6.01 23.83 -8.01
N LYS A 141 6.89 24.73 -7.59
CA LYS A 141 6.73 25.58 -6.40
C LYS A 141 6.40 24.73 -5.15
N ILE A 142 7.17 23.66 -4.95
CA ILE A 142 7.07 22.80 -3.76
C ILE A 142 8.16 23.21 -2.79
N GLU A 143 7.76 23.61 -1.59
CA GLU A 143 8.67 24.11 -0.57
C GLU A 143 9.02 23.05 0.46
N ASN A 144 10.28 23.15 0.94
CA ASN A 144 10.80 22.40 2.06
C ASN A 144 10.56 20.87 1.98
N LEU A 145 10.68 20.28 0.79
CA LEU A 145 10.60 18.84 0.57
C LEU A 145 11.96 18.30 0.13
N HIS A 146 12.54 17.38 0.89
CA HIS A 146 13.76 16.67 0.51
C HIS A 146 13.43 15.29 -0.02
N PHE A 147 14.29 14.75 -0.89
CA PHE A 147 14.09 13.39 -1.39
C PHE A 147 14.09 12.35 -0.26
N HIS A 148 14.85 12.59 0.81
CA HIS A 148 14.83 11.72 2.00
C HIS A 148 13.47 11.72 2.72
N ASP A 149 12.67 12.78 2.59
CA ASP A 149 11.33 12.82 3.18
C ASP A 149 10.41 11.77 2.53
N LEU A 150 10.69 11.32 1.29
CA LEU A 150 9.96 10.22 0.64
C LEU A 150 10.16 8.88 1.35
N ARG A 151 11.33 8.67 1.95
CA ARG A 151 11.56 7.48 2.78
C ARG A 151 10.72 7.54 4.05
N HIS A 152 10.65 8.70 4.70
CA HIS A 152 9.76 8.89 5.86
C HIS A 152 8.29 8.67 5.47
N GLU A 153 7.90 9.15 4.30
CA GLU A 153 6.58 8.95 3.71
C GLU A 153 6.28 7.45 3.53
N ALA A 154 7.17 6.73 2.86
CA ALA A 154 7.04 5.29 2.60
C ALA A 154 6.91 4.48 3.91
N ILE A 155 7.75 4.76 4.90
CA ILE A 155 7.70 4.04 6.19
C ILE A 155 6.36 4.28 6.87
N SER A 156 5.87 5.52 6.90
CA SER A 156 4.57 5.78 7.52
C SER A 156 3.45 5.09 6.76
N ARG A 157 3.49 5.03 5.42
CA ARG A 157 2.54 4.23 4.62
C ARG A 157 2.57 2.76 4.98
N LEU A 158 3.76 2.18 5.15
CA LEU A 158 3.91 0.78 5.57
C LEU A 158 3.26 0.51 6.94
N PHE A 159 3.38 1.45 7.88
CA PHE A 159 2.66 1.37 9.16
C PHE A 159 1.15 1.56 9.01
N GLU A 160 0.71 2.48 8.15
CA GLU A 160 -0.70 2.77 7.87
C GLU A 160 -1.43 1.61 7.18
N LEU A 161 -0.72 0.77 6.40
CA LEU A 161 -1.26 -0.48 5.85
C LEU A 161 -1.79 -1.42 6.95
N GLY A 162 -1.19 -1.37 8.15
CA GLY A 162 -1.60 -2.16 9.30
C GLY A 162 -1.35 -3.67 9.17
N THR A 163 -0.86 -4.17 8.04
CA THR A 163 -0.56 -5.59 7.82
C THR A 163 0.79 -5.99 8.41
N LEU A 164 1.78 -5.08 8.35
CA LEU A 164 3.13 -5.33 8.80
C LEU A 164 3.31 -5.03 10.29
N ASN A 165 4.20 -5.78 10.94
CA ASN A 165 4.68 -5.51 12.28
C ASN A 165 5.93 -4.60 12.26
N VAL A 166 6.32 -4.07 13.42
CA VAL A 166 7.43 -3.11 13.54
C VAL A 166 8.76 -3.72 13.04
N MET A 167 8.98 -5.01 13.28
CA MET A 167 10.20 -5.72 12.88
C MET A 167 10.27 -5.91 11.37
N GLU A 168 9.15 -6.24 10.73
CA GLU A 168 9.04 -6.35 9.27
C GLU A 168 9.31 -5.00 8.62
N VAL A 169 8.70 -3.92 9.13
CA VAL A 169 8.97 -2.57 8.61
C VAL A 169 10.45 -2.19 8.83
N ALA A 170 11.04 -2.55 9.96
CA ALA A 170 12.47 -2.31 10.24
C ALA A 170 13.38 -3.07 9.27
N ALA A 171 13.06 -4.33 8.96
CA ALA A 171 13.79 -5.16 8.01
C ALA A 171 13.73 -4.58 6.60
N ILE A 172 12.52 -4.25 6.10
CA ILE A 172 12.30 -3.66 4.78
C ILE A 172 13.06 -2.33 4.65
N SER A 173 12.86 -1.44 5.62
CA SER A 173 13.46 -0.11 5.58
C SER A 173 14.95 -0.13 5.92
N GLY A 174 15.49 -1.14 6.60
CA GLY A 174 16.89 -1.19 7.01
C GLY A 174 17.23 -0.24 8.15
N HIS A 175 16.40 -0.20 9.19
CA HIS A 175 16.68 0.50 10.45
C HIS A 175 17.43 -0.42 11.42
N LYS A 176 18.60 0.02 11.89
CA LYS A 176 19.41 -0.71 12.88
C LYS A 176 18.81 -0.69 14.29
N SER A 177 18.00 0.32 14.61
CA SER A 177 17.38 0.48 15.92
C SER A 177 15.91 0.82 15.76
N LEU A 178 15.06 0.10 16.50
CA LEU A 178 13.62 0.32 16.54
C LEU A 178 13.25 1.69 17.13
N ASN A 179 14.13 2.30 17.94
CA ASN A 179 13.91 3.65 18.44
C ASN A 179 13.75 4.68 17.32
N MET A 180 14.36 4.45 16.15
CA MET A 180 14.18 5.31 14.97
C MET A 180 12.77 5.21 14.38
N LEU A 181 12.07 4.09 14.61
CA LEU A 181 10.71 3.86 14.12
C LEU A 181 9.63 4.32 15.10
N LYS A 182 9.98 4.65 16.35
CA LYS A 182 9.04 5.03 17.42
C LYS A 182 8.06 6.14 17.00
N ARG A 183 8.50 7.05 16.12
CA ARG A 183 7.66 8.15 15.63
C ARG A 183 6.51 7.70 14.69
N TYR A 184 6.64 6.53 14.08
CA TYR A 184 5.63 5.95 13.18
C TYR A 184 4.73 4.93 13.88
N THR A 185 5.13 4.44 15.05
CA THR A 185 4.39 3.43 15.82
C THR A 185 3.28 4.02 16.68
N HIS A 186 2.83 5.26 16.42
CA HIS A 186 1.61 5.80 17.02
C HIS A 186 0.40 5.06 16.44
N LEU A 187 0.30 3.78 16.81
CA LEU A 187 -0.81 2.88 16.48
C LEU A 187 -2.06 3.53 17.02
N ARG A 188 -2.96 3.95 16.12
CA ARG A 188 -4.28 4.41 16.53
C ARG A 188 -5.00 3.18 17.08
N ALA A 189 -5.55 3.27 18.30
CA ALA A 189 -6.15 2.13 19.01
C ALA A 189 -7.17 1.34 18.15
N TYR A 190 -7.90 2.00 17.25
CA TYR A 190 -8.84 1.35 16.33
C TYR A 190 -8.17 0.34 15.35
N GLN A 191 -6.91 0.56 14.95
CA GLN A 191 -6.17 -0.37 14.09
C GLN A 191 -5.85 -1.66 14.83
N LEU A 192 -5.63 -1.58 16.15
CA LEU A 192 -5.42 -2.74 17.02
C LEU A 192 -6.71 -3.52 17.25
N VAL A 193 -7.85 -2.85 17.40
CA VAL A 193 -9.17 -3.50 17.48
C VAL A 193 -9.37 -4.44 16.29
N SER A 194 -9.08 -3.95 15.08
CA SER A 194 -9.18 -4.74 13.85
C SER A 194 -8.27 -5.99 13.83
N LYS A 195 -7.11 -5.93 14.51
CA LYS A 195 -6.18 -7.07 14.68
C LYS A 195 -6.65 -8.05 15.75
N LEU A 196 -7.21 -7.55 16.85
CA LEU A 196 -7.82 -8.39 17.90
C LEU A 196 -9.05 -9.14 17.35
N ASP A 197 -9.84 -8.47 16.52
CA ASP A 197 -11.02 -9.03 15.85
C ASP A 197 -10.68 -9.97 14.68
N THR A 198 -9.40 -10.23 14.40
CA THR A 198 -9.00 -11.07 13.25
C THR A 198 -9.44 -12.53 13.42
N ARG A 199 -9.68 -13.00 14.65
CA ARG A 199 -10.35 -14.30 14.90
C ARG A 199 -11.80 -14.35 14.41
N ARG A 200 -12.45 -13.20 14.16
CA ARG A 200 -13.79 -13.09 13.52
C ARG A 200 -13.74 -12.92 12.00
N ARG A 201 -12.60 -12.56 11.41
CA ARG A 201 -12.51 -12.15 9.99
C ARG A 201 -12.70 -13.27 8.96
N GLN A 202 -12.38 -14.51 9.30
CA GLN A 202 -12.63 -15.64 8.38
C GLN A 202 -14.13 -15.88 8.23
N SER A 203 -14.89 -15.71 9.32
CA SER A 203 -16.36 -15.74 9.34
C SER A 203 -16.99 -14.51 8.68
N GLN A 204 -16.35 -13.33 8.75
CA GLN A 204 -16.88 -12.07 8.21
C GLN A 204 -16.65 -11.86 6.71
N LYS A 205 -15.58 -12.42 6.12
CA LYS A 205 -15.39 -12.42 4.65
C LYS A 205 -16.44 -13.26 3.94
N ILE A 206 -16.90 -14.33 4.58
CA ILE A 206 -18.00 -15.18 4.12
C ILE A 206 -19.31 -14.38 4.23
N ALA A 207 -19.57 -13.70 5.35
CA ALA A 207 -20.77 -12.89 5.58
C ALA A 207 -21.05 -11.83 4.49
N THR A 208 -20.02 -11.21 3.88
CA THR A 208 -20.22 -10.25 2.77
C THR A 208 -20.80 -10.84 1.49
N TYR A 209 -20.79 -12.17 1.35
CA TYR A 209 -21.42 -12.88 0.23
C TYR A 209 -22.87 -13.28 0.53
N PHE A 210 -23.38 -13.03 1.74
CA PHE A 210 -24.74 -13.40 2.13
C PHE A 210 -25.58 -12.17 2.48
N VAL A 211 -25.54 -11.18 1.59
CA VAL A 211 -26.34 -9.96 1.69
C VAL A 211 -27.60 -10.12 0.85
N PRO A 212 -28.78 -9.67 1.31
CA PRO A 212 -29.99 -9.69 0.50
C PRO A 212 -29.88 -8.78 -0.73
N TYR A 213 -30.46 -9.19 -1.86
CA TYR A 213 -30.49 -8.41 -3.10
C TYR A 213 -31.92 -7.97 -3.47
N PRO A 214 -32.09 -6.76 -4.04
CA PRO A 214 -33.37 -6.33 -4.55
C PRO A 214 -33.76 -7.17 -5.78
N ALA A 215 -35.04 -7.53 -5.84
CA ALA A 215 -35.66 -8.24 -6.93
C ALA A 215 -37.02 -7.62 -7.25
N ILE A 216 -37.43 -7.73 -8.51
CA ILE A 216 -38.77 -7.34 -8.95
C ILE A 216 -39.61 -8.61 -8.97
N LEU A 217 -40.77 -8.55 -8.30
CA LEU A 217 -41.77 -9.61 -8.36
C LEU A 217 -42.88 -9.19 -9.32
N GLU A 218 -43.03 -9.94 -10.41
CA GLU A 218 -44.12 -9.76 -11.38
C GLU A 218 -45.13 -10.91 -11.24
N GLU A 219 -46.40 -10.55 -11.16
CA GLU A 219 -47.52 -11.49 -11.17
C GLU A 219 -48.12 -11.53 -12.57
N ALA A 220 -48.03 -12.68 -13.23
CA ALA A 220 -48.54 -12.89 -14.57
C ALA A 220 -49.50 -14.08 -14.57
N GLY A 221 -50.74 -13.86 -14.11
CA GLY A 221 -51.75 -14.92 -13.97
C GLY A 221 -51.43 -15.85 -12.80
N ASP A 222 -51.38 -17.16 -13.04
CA ASP A 222 -51.09 -18.18 -12.02
C ASP A 222 -49.58 -18.38 -11.74
N VAL A 223 -48.71 -17.54 -12.31
CA VAL A 223 -47.26 -17.69 -12.19
C VAL A 223 -46.63 -16.40 -11.66
N PHE A 224 -45.79 -16.56 -10.63
CA PHE A 224 -44.98 -15.49 -10.06
C PHE A 224 -43.58 -15.54 -10.65
N ARG A 225 -43.08 -14.41 -11.16
CA ARG A 225 -41.71 -14.29 -11.66
C ARG A 225 -40.90 -13.33 -10.80
N VAL A 226 -39.71 -13.76 -10.41
CA VAL A 226 -38.74 -12.96 -9.67
C VAL A 226 -37.56 -12.66 -10.58
N HIS A 227 -37.28 -11.38 -10.78
CA HIS A 227 -36.12 -10.91 -11.55
C HIS A 227 -35.12 -10.22 -10.63
N LEU A 228 -33.88 -10.73 -10.59
CA LEU A 228 -32.79 -10.12 -9.83
C LEU A 228 -32.19 -8.98 -10.66
N HIS A 229 -32.48 -7.74 -10.26
CA HIS A 229 -32.12 -6.55 -11.01
C HIS A 229 -30.59 -6.39 -11.19
N ASP A 230 -29.81 -6.78 -10.18
CA ASP A 230 -28.36 -6.56 -10.17
C ASP A 230 -27.56 -7.68 -10.89
N PHE A 231 -28.25 -8.67 -11.47
CA PHE A 231 -27.61 -9.79 -12.17
C PHE A 231 -28.20 -9.95 -13.57
N ASP A 232 -27.33 -9.86 -14.58
CA ASP A 232 -27.73 -9.98 -15.98
C ASP A 232 -28.41 -11.33 -16.27
N GLY A 233 -29.70 -11.29 -16.62
CA GLY A 233 -30.44 -12.44 -17.13
C GLY A 233 -30.89 -13.47 -16.09
N ILE A 234 -30.82 -13.18 -14.79
CA ILE A 234 -31.35 -14.11 -13.77
C ILE A 234 -32.83 -13.80 -13.51
N SER A 235 -33.70 -14.69 -13.98
CA SER A 235 -35.13 -14.71 -13.64
C SER A 235 -35.55 -16.13 -13.28
N VAL A 236 -36.44 -16.24 -12.29
CA VAL A 236 -37.02 -17.51 -11.86
C VAL A 236 -38.53 -17.38 -11.77
N SER A 237 -39.24 -18.49 -11.97
CA SER A 237 -40.69 -18.56 -11.87
C SER A 237 -41.11 -19.60 -10.84
N GLY A 238 -42.27 -19.40 -10.23
CA GLY A 238 -42.90 -20.39 -9.36
C GLY A 238 -44.42 -20.27 -9.39
N ASP A 239 -45.08 -21.37 -9.05
CA ASP A 239 -46.54 -21.49 -9.03
C ASP A 239 -47.16 -20.70 -7.86
N THR A 240 -46.38 -20.50 -6.79
CA THR A 240 -46.73 -19.65 -5.66
C THR A 240 -45.64 -18.62 -5.42
N ARG A 241 -46.01 -17.49 -4.82
CA ARG A 241 -45.08 -16.43 -4.43
C ARG A 241 -43.92 -16.96 -3.59
N GLU A 242 -44.20 -17.81 -2.62
CA GLU A 242 -43.19 -18.43 -1.75
C GLU A 242 -42.26 -19.34 -2.53
N SER A 243 -42.79 -20.21 -3.39
CA SER A 243 -41.99 -21.11 -4.23
C SER A 243 -41.08 -20.34 -5.20
N ALA A 244 -41.55 -19.24 -5.78
CA ALA A 244 -40.75 -18.39 -6.65
C ALA A 244 -39.60 -17.70 -5.89
N MET A 245 -39.85 -17.26 -4.66
CA MET A 245 -38.85 -16.62 -3.80
C MET A 245 -37.79 -17.58 -3.27
N ASP A 246 -38.18 -18.80 -2.87
CA ASP A 246 -37.23 -19.83 -2.44
C ASP A 246 -36.33 -20.27 -3.58
N THR A 247 -36.91 -20.46 -4.78
CA THR A 247 -36.14 -20.75 -5.99
C THR A 247 -35.16 -19.61 -6.31
N ALA A 248 -35.58 -18.35 -6.14
CA ALA A 248 -34.71 -17.18 -6.33
C ALA A 248 -33.56 -17.16 -5.32
N SER A 249 -33.83 -17.48 -4.04
CA SER A 249 -32.83 -17.55 -2.98
C SER A 249 -31.74 -18.58 -3.29
N VAL A 250 -32.13 -19.79 -3.73
CA VAL A 250 -31.20 -20.86 -4.09
C VAL A 250 -30.33 -20.48 -5.29
N VAL A 251 -30.93 -19.87 -6.32
CA VAL A 251 -30.18 -19.42 -7.51
C VAL A 251 -29.21 -18.29 -7.17
N LEU A 252 -29.63 -17.33 -6.34
CA LEU A 252 -28.77 -16.25 -5.85
C LEU A 252 -27.58 -16.81 -5.05
N LEU A 253 -27.84 -17.70 -4.09
CA LEU A 253 -26.81 -18.36 -3.28
C LEU A 253 -25.77 -19.08 -4.15
N ARG A 254 -26.23 -19.88 -5.13
CA ARG A 254 -25.35 -20.62 -6.04
C ARG A 254 -24.48 -19.68 -6.89
N THR A 255 -25.05 -18.58 -7.34
CA THR A 255 -24.35 -17.58 -8.17
C THR A 255 -23.26 -16.87 -7.35
N LEU A 256 -23.59 -16.44 -6.14
CA LEU A 256 -22.66 -15.79 -5.21
C LEU A 256 -21.53 -16.74 -4.79
N ALA A 257 -21.84 -18.00 -4.51
CA ALA A 257 -20.85 -19.02 -4.15
C ALA A 257 -19.88 -19.32 -5.31
N THR A 258 -20.39 -19.42 -6.54
CA THR A 258 -19.56 -19.69 -7.73
C THR A 258 -18.63 -18.51 -8.05
N ALA A 259 -19.12 -17.27 -7.94
CA ALA A 259 -18.31 -16.07 -8.10
C ALA A 259 -17.21 -15.97 -7.03
N ALA A 260 -17.54 -16.29 -5.77
CA ALA A 260 -16.57 -16.34 -4.67
C ALA A 260 -15.47 -17.38 -4.91
N GLN A 261 -15.83 -18.58 -5.38
CA GLN A 261 -14.88 -19.65 -5.70
C GLN A 261 -13.89 -19.25 -6.79
N ARG A 262 -14.34 -18.47 -7.79
CA ARG A 262 -13.51 -17.98 -8.90
C ARG A 262 -12.75 -16.69 -8.59
N GLY A 263 -12.97 -16.10 -7.42
CA GLY A 263 -12.37 -14.81 -7.05
C GLY A 263 -12.90 -13.62 -7.86
N GLU A 264 -14.07 -13.79 -8.49
CA GLU A 264 -14.73 -12.74 -9.26
C GLU A 264 -15.40 -11.72 -8.32
N ARG A 265 -15.48 -10.46 -8.76
CA ARG A 265 -16.19 -9.44 -8.00
C ARG A 265 -17.69 -9.58 -8.24
N VAL A 266 -18.41 -9.85 -7.16
CA VAL A 266 -19.87 -9.77 -7.13
C VAL A 266 -20.28 -8.28 -7.17
N PRO A 267 -21.39 -7.92 -7.86
CA PRO A 267 -22.01 -6.60 -7.73
C PRO A 267 -22.33 -6.26 -6.26
N ARG A 268 -22.69 -5.02 -5.96
CA ARG A 268 -23.25 -4.65 -4.66
C ARG A 268 -24.76 -4.53 -4.82
N PRO A 269 -25.59 -4.87 -3.81
CA PRO A 269 -27.03 -4.67 -3.89
C PRO A 269 -27.36 -3.22 -4.24
N GLY A 270 -28.17 -3.03 -5.27
CA GLY A 270 -28.70 -1.73 -5.68
C GLY A 270 -29.83 -1.25 -4.77
N ASP A 271 -30.40 -0.10 -5.13
CA ASP A 271 -31.59 0.42 -4.46
C ASP A 271 -32.83 -0.43 -4.80
N LEU A 272 -33.78 -0.52 -3.87
CA LEU A 272 -35.07 -1.17 -4.12
C LEU A 272 -35.83 -0.42 -5.23
N PRO A 273 -36.32 -1.12 -6.26
CA PRO A 273 -37.16 -0.50 -7.27
C PRO A 273 -38.47 0.01 -6.64
N LEU A 274 -38.89 1.21 -7.04
CA LEU A 274 -40.02 1.96 -6.46
C LEU A 274 -41.37 1.23 -6.55
N ASN A 275 -41.51 0.24 -7.43
CA ASN A 275 -42.73 -0.56 -7.61
C ASN A 275 -42.41 -2.06 -7.47
N ALA A 276 -43.04 -2.73 -6.52
CA ALA A 276 -42.96 -4.19 -6.30
C ALA A 276 -41.55 -4.77 -6.00
N GLY A 277 -40.68 -3.99 -5.36
CA GLY A 277 -39.38 -4.45 -4.90
C GLY A 277 -39.47 -5.42 -3.71
N VAL A 278 -38.80 -6.56 -3.81
CA VAL A 278 -38.66 -7.55 -2.73
C VAL A 278 -37.17 -7.85 -2.51
N MET A 279 -36.76 -8.08 -1.25
CA MET A 279 -35.39 -8.48 -0.94
C MET A 279 -35.27 -10.01 -0.89
N ILE A 280 -34.41 -10.57 -1.73
CA ILE A 280 -34.11 -12.00 -1.75
C ILE A 280 -32.85 -12.25 -0.91
N ASN A 281 -33.01 -13.00 0.18
CA ASN A 281 -31.91 -13.40 1.06
C ASN A 281 -31.34 -14.75 0.58
N PRO A 282 -30.01 -14.88 0.36
CA PRO A 282 -29.39 -16.13 -0.08
C PRO A 282 -29.28 -17.23 1.00
N LEU A 283 -29.49 -16.93 2.28
CA LEU A 283 -29.35 -17.90 3.38
C LEU A 283 -30.65 -18.30 4.09
N ALA A 284 -31.72 -17.56 3.85
CA ALA A 284 -33.03 -17.82 4.44
C ALA A 284 -34.11 -17.48 3.41
N GLY A 285 -35.19 -18.24 3.39
CA GLY A 285 -36.38 -17.89 2.61
C GLY A 285 -36.95 -16.56 3.10
N SER A 286 -36.95 -15.57 2.21
CA SER A 286 -37.51 -14.20 2.30
C SER A 286 -37.22 -13.33 3.55
N VAL A 287 -36.93 -12.05 3.34
CA VAL A 287 -37.18 -11.00 4.34
C VAL A 287 -38.08 -9.97 3.69
N LEU A 288 -39.36 -9.96 4.08
CA LEU A 288 -40.33 -8.97 3.64
C LEU A 288 -39.98 -7.61 4.23
N VAL A 289 -39.56 -6.68 3.37
CA VAL A 289 -39.61 -5.25 3.67
C VAL A 289 -40.46 -4.62 2.57
N CYS A 290 -41.77 -4.51 2.84
CA CYS A 290 -42.64 -3.64 2.07
C CYS A 290 -42.41 -2.20 2.57
N VAL A 291 -42.14 -1.28 1.65
CA VAL A 291 -42.40 0.16 1.84
C VAL A 291 -43.64 0.49 1.04
#